data_AF-A0A2N5M4L9-F1
#
_entry.id   AF-A0A2N5M4L9-F1
#
_cell.length_a   1.000
_cell.length_b   1.000
_cell.length_c   1.000
_cell.angle_alpha   90.00
_cell.angle_beta   90.00
_cell.angle_gamma   90.00
#
_symmetry.space_group_name_H-M   'P 1'
#
loop_
_entity.id
_entity.type
_entity.pdbx_description
1 polymer ?
#
loop_
_entity_poly.entity_id
_entity_poly.type
_entity_poly.pdbx_seq_one_letter_code
_entity_poly.pdbx_strand_id
1 'polypeptide(L)' 'MKIILIISIIIVLVVLLLAVLTTSKAYTVKHTVDPIENNPNVLKEENSTVDDDPADN' A
#
# COMPACT_ATOMS: atom_id res chain seq x y z
N MET A 1 15.65 44.30 11.40
CA MET A 1 16.08 42.90 11.16
C MET A 1 15.32 41.91 12.05
N LYS A 2 13.97 41.96 12.06
CA LYS A 2 13.10 41.02 12.80
C LYS A 2 11.89 40.62 11.94
N ILE A 3 11.39 41.59 11.16
CA ILE A 3 10.41 41.38 10.08
C ILE A 3 10.82 40.25 9.13
N ILE A 4 12.09 40.21 8.70
CA ILE A 4 12.61 39.17 7.80
C ILE A 4 12.56 37.79 8.45
N LEU A 5 12.87 37.71 9.76
CA LEU A 5 12.82 36.48 10.53
C LEU A 5 11.38 35.97 10.69
N ILE A 6 10.43 36.87 10.98
CA ILE A 6 9.00 36.53 11.05
C ILE A 6 8.50 36.02 9.68
N ILE A 7 8.81 36.73 8.59
CA ILE A 7 8.34 36.38 7.24
C ILE A 7 8.92 35.04 6.80
N SER A 8 10.20 34.79 7.09
CA SER A 8 10.86 33.51 6.78
C SER A 8 10.16 32.33 7.47
N ILE A 9 9.83 32.45 8.75
CA ILE A 9 9.12 31.40 9.49
C ILE A 9 7.73 31.14 8.90
N ILE A 10 6.99 32.21 8.55
CA ILE A 10 5.66 32.08 7.94
C ILE A 10 5.75 31.33 6.60
N ILE A 11 6.71 31.68 5.75
CA ILE A 11 6.89 31.02 4.44
C ILE A 11 7.21 29.53 4.63
N VAL A 12 8.09 29.18 5.58
CA VAL A 12 8.41 27.77 5.88
C VAL A 12 7.17 26.99 6.31
N LEU A 13 6.34 27.56 7.18
CA LEU A 13 5.10 26.92 7.62
C LEU A 13 4.11 26.71 6.46
N VAL A 14 3.96 27.70 5.58
CA VAL A 14 3.08 27.60 4.40
C VAL A 14 3.59 26.51 3.45
N VAL A 15 4.89 26.49 3.16
CA VAL A 15 5.49 25.46 2.30
C VAL A 15 5.33 24.07 2.91
N LEU A 16 5.51 23.93 4.23
CA LEU A 16 5.38 22.65 4.93
C LEU A 16 3.93 22.14 4.92
N LEU A 17 2.95 23.01 5.15
CA LEU A 17 1.52 22.69 5.02
C LEU A 17 1.18 22.25 3.60
N LEU A 18 1.61 23.00 2.58
CA LEU A 18 1.38 22.65 1.18
C LEU A 18 2.02 21.31 0.80
N ALA A 19 3.23 21.04 1.30
CA ALA A 19 3.95 19.80 1.05
C ALA A 19 3.19 18.60 1.63
N VAL A 20 2.79 18.65 2.91
CA VAL A 20 2.04 17.56 3.56
C VAL A 20 0.69 17.34 2.91
N LEU A 21 -0.05 18.40 2.59
CA LEU A 21 -1.34 18.28 1.90
C LEU A 21 -1.21 17.62 0.52
N THR A 22 -0.15 17.97 -0.22
CA THR A 22 0.09 17.41 -1.55
C THR A 22 0.53 15.95 -1.47
N THR A 23 1.43 15.61 -0.54
CA THR A 23 1.90 14.23 -0.37
C THR A 23 0.82 13.33 0.22
N SER A 24 0.00 13.79 1.18
CA SER A 24 -1.14 13.02 1.69
C SER A 24 -2.13 12.61 0.61
N LYS A 25 -2.37 13.46 -0.40
CA LYS A 25 -3.20 13.08 -1.56
C LYS A 25 -2.56 11.98 -2.40
N ALA A 26 -1.24 12.02 -2.59
CA ALA A 26 -0.51 11.00 -3.34
C ALA A 26 -0.43 9.66 -2.61
N TYR A 27 -0.33 9.66 -1.27
CA TYR A 27 -0.43 8.42 -0.49
C TYR A 27 -1.87 7.88 -0.42
N THR A 28 -2.87 8.75 -0.56
CA THR A 28 -4.28 8.35 -0.66
C THR A 28 -4.62 7.77 -2.03
N VAL A 29 -3.73 7.90 -3.03
CA VAL A 29 -3.79 7.08 -4.24
C VAL A 29 -3.52 5.66 -3.78
N LYS A 30 -4.62 4.99 -3.42
CA LYS A 30 -4.68 3.55 -3.19
C LYS A 30 -3.87 2.94 -4.34
N HIS A 31 -2.79 2.24 -4.01
CA HIS A 31 -2.47 1.06 -4.78
C HIS A 31 -3.80 0.32 -4.87
N THR A 32 -4.44 0.37 -6.03
CA THR A 32 -5.53 -0.54 -6.33
C THR A 32 -4.85 -1.88 -6.26
N VAL A 33 -4.86 -2.47 -5.06
CA VAL A 33 -4.52 -3.87 -4.88
C VAL A 33 -5.60 -4.53 -5.69
N ASP A 34 -5.24 -4.89 -6.93
CA ASP A 34 -6.15 -5.52 -7.85
C ASP A 34 -6.85 -6.65 -7.09
N PRO A 35 -8.19 -6.68 -7.06
CA PRO A 35 -8.91 -7.74 -6.39
C PRO A 35 -8.38 -9.08 -6.89
N ILE A 36 -7.90 -9.93 -5.99
CA ILE A 36 -7.41 -11.30 -6.28
C ILE A 36 -8.57 -12.21 -6.77
N GLU A 37 -9.78 -11.69 -6.88
CA GLU A 37 -11.01 -12.38 -7.29
C GLU A 37 -10.97 -12.90 -8.73
N ASN A 38 -9.99 -12.50 -9.54
CA ASN A 38 -9.84 -12.95 -10.93
C ASN A 38 -8.43 -13.51 -11.24
N ASN A 39 -7.78 -14.18 -10.28
CA ASN A 39 -6.54 -14.89 -10.53
C ASN A 39 -6.81 -16.39 -10.80
N PRO A 40 -6.67 -16.87 -12.05
CA PRO A 40 -6.93 -18.27 -12.42
C PRO A 40 -5.97 -19.29 -11.78
N ASN A 41 -4.95 -18.82 -11.02
CA ASN A 41 -4.01 -19.67 -10.28
C ASN A 41 -4.38 -19.87 -8.80
N VAL A 42 -5.51 -19.34 -8.32
CA VAL A 42 -5.95 -19.51 -6.91
C VAL A 42 -6.75 -20.81 -6.71
N LEU A 43 -7.02 -21.55 -7.78
CA LEU A 43 -7.55 -22.90 -7.68
C LEU A 43 -6.40 -23.90 -7.60
N LYS A 44 -6.39 -24.64 -6.48
CA LYS A 44 -5.78 -25.96 -6.26
C LYS A 44 -4.54 -26.00 -5.38
N GLU A 45 -4.69 -25.53 -4.14
CA GLU A 45 -3.99 -26.13 -3.00
C GLU A 45 -5.01 -26.74 -2.03
N GLU A 46 -5.59 -27.87 -2.43
CA GLU A 46 -6.16 -28.84 -1.48
C GLU A 46 -5.55 -30.20 -1.83
N ASN A 47 -4.37 -30.42 -1.24
CA ASN A 47 -3.89 -31.68 -0.70
C ASN A 47 -4.13 -32.95 -1.55
N SER A 48 -3.20 -33.24 -2.44
CA SER A 48 -2.96 -34.60 -2.92
C SER A 48 -2.48 -35.49 -1.77
N THR A 49 -3.39 -36.07 -0.98
CA THR A 49 -3.12 -37.34 -0.29
C THR A 49 -3.26 -38.45 -1.33
N VAL A 50 -2.22 -38.63 -2.15
CA VAL A 50 -1.94 -39.91 -2.76
C VAL A 50 -1.00 -40.60 -1.79
N ASP A 51 -1.56 -41.14 -0.71
CA ASP A 51 -0.93 -42.23 0.01
C ASP A 51 -1.45 -43.49 -0.69
N ASP A 52 -0.58 -44.04 -1.53
CA ASP A 52 -0.72 -45.37 -2.11
C ASP A 52 -0.84 -46.40 -0.97
N ASP A 53 -2.06 -46.88 -0.71
CA ASP A 53 -2.26 -48.11 0.06
C ASP A 53 -2.36 -49.28 -0.94
N PRO A 54 -1.35 -50.17 -1.02
CA PRO A 54 -1.43 -51.32 -1.88
C PRO A 54 -2.42 -52.31 -1.26
N ALA A 55 -3.40 -52.73 -2.05
CA ALA A 55 -4.32 -53.80 -1.67
C ALA A 55 -3.54 -55.04 -1.21
N ASP A 56 -3.67 -55.39 0.08
CA ASP A 56 -3.33 -56.70 0.64
C ASP A 56 -4.40 -57.14 1.64
N ASN A 57 -5.51 -57.69 1.10
CA ASN A 57 -6.21 -58.94 1.48
C ASN A 57 -7.71 -58.94 1.14
#